data_AF-A0A660UYR5-F1
#
_entry.id   AF-A0A660UYR5-F1
#
_cell.length_a   1.000
_cell.length_b   1.000
_cell.length_c   1.000
_cell.angle_alpha   90.00
_cell.angle_beta   90.00
_cell.angle_gamma   90.00
#
_symmetry.space_group_name_H-M   'P 1'
#
loop_
_entity.id
_entity.type
_entity.pdbx_description
1 polymer ?
#
loop_
_entity_poly.entity_id
_entity_poly.type
_entity_poly.pdbx_seq_one_letter_code
_entity_poly.pdbx_strand_id
1 'polypeptide(L)' 'MNRYKKFKIVDYIRSKGKLPTDPYGQFLNLDDMLVWYGLEGKLDEMERAHIKHELKKMIETELFTVELESGW' A
#
# COMPACT_ATOMS: atom_id res chain seq x y z
N MET A 1 -3.21 15.52 -5.66
CA MET A 1 -3.49 15.43 -4.19
C MET A 1 -2.59 16.36 -3.39
N ASN A 2 -3.09 17.01 -2.32
CA ASN A 2 -2.27 17.78 -1.38
C ASN A 2 -1.26 16.86 -0.63
N ARG A 3 -0.01 17.31 -0.50
CA ARG A 3 1.08 16.60 0.20
C ARG A 3 0.71 16.19 1.63
N TYR A 4 -0.01 17.02 2.39
CA TYR A 4 -0.42 16.69 3.76
C TYR A 4 -1.41 15.52 3.81
N LYS A 5 -2.41 15.52 2.91
CA LYS A 5 -3.39 14.43 2.79
C LYS A 5 -2.69 13.13 2.40
N LYS A 6 -1.76 13.18 1.44
CA LYS A 6 -0.92 12.04 1.05
C LYS A 6 -0.18 11.46 2.25
N PHE A 7 0.54 12.30 3.00
CA PHE A 7 1.30 11.85 4.16
C PHE A 7 0.41 11.20 5.22
N LYS A 8 -0.75 11.79 5.53
CA LYS A 8 -1.69 11.18 6.48
C LYS A 8 -2.20 9.81 6.04
N ILE A 9 -2.48 9.62 4.74
CA ILE A 9 -2.94 8.34 4.23
C ILE A 9 -1.82 7.29 4.28
N VAL A 10 -0.61 7.66 3.88
CA VAL A 10 0.56 6.77 3.94
C VAL A 10 0.90 6.40 5.38
N ASP A 11 0.84 7.36 6.30
CA ASP A 11 1.07 7.13 7.72
C ASP A 11 -0.01 6.22 8.32
N TYR A 12 -1.28 6.45 7.96
CA TYR A 12 -2.38 5.55 8.29
C TYR A 12 -2.13 4.12 7.79
N ILE A 13 -1.71 3.94 6.54
CA ILE A 13 -1.38 2.62 5.97
C ILE A 13 -0.26 1.95 6.79
N ARG A 14 0.84 2.65 7.04
CA ARG A 14 1.97 2.13 7.84
C ARG A 14 1.57 1.76 9.27
N SER A 15 0.66 2.53 9.87
CA SER A 15 0.18 2.26 11.23
C SER A 15 -0.57 0.92 11.35
N LYS A 16 -1.01 0.33 10.22
CA LYS A 16 -1.67 -0.99 10.18
C LYS A 16 -0.69 -2.16 10.15
N GLY A 17 0.62 -1.89 10.07
CA GLY A 17 1.66 -2.92 10.04
C GLY A 17 1.93 -3.41 8.62
N LYS A 18 1.99 -4.74 8.44
CA LYS A 18 2.28 -5.37 7.15
C LYS A 18 1.18 -5.07 6.13
N LEU A 19 1.57 -4.95 4.86
CA LEU A 19 0.60 -4.81 3.78
C LEU A 19 -0.31 -6.05 3.68
N PRO A 20 -1.58 -5.88 3.27
CA PRO A 20 -2.53 -6.96 3.22
C PRO A 20 -2.15 -7.96 2.12
N THR A 21 -2.30 -9.24 2.45
CA THR A 21 -2.04 -10.37 1.57
C THR A 21 -3.28 -11.22 1.43
N ASP A 22 -3.35 -12.00 0.36
CA ASP A 22 -4.36 -13.02 0.15
C ASP A 22 -4.08 -14.26 1.05
N PRO A 23 -4.97 -15.27 1.05
CA PRO A 23 -4.76 -16.49 1.83
C PRO A 23 -3.51 -17.29 1.48
N TYR A 24 -2.88 -17.04 0.33
CA TYR A 24 -1.63 -17.66 -0.11
C TYR A 24 -0.39 -16.83 0.24
N GLY A 25 -0.58 -15.69 0.92
CA GLY A 25 0.50 -14.78 1.32
C GLY A 25 0.97 -13.85 0.20
N GLN A 26 0.26 -13.78 -0.94
CA GLN A 26 0.58 -12.83 -2.02
C GLN A 26 -0.04 -11.47 -1.71
N PHE A 27 0.68 -10.37 -1.97
CA PHE A 27 0.11 -9.04 -1.80
C PHE A 27 -1.16 -8.87 -2.62
N LEU A 28 -2.20 -8.28 -2.01
CA LEU A 28 -3.41 -7.93 -2.74
C LEU A 28 -3.08 -6.99 -3.91
N ASN A 29 -3.90 -7.01 -4.96
CA ASN A 29 -3.76 -5.98 -5.99
C ASN A 29 -4.08 -4.59 -5.42
N LEU A 30 -3.62 -3.55 -6.09
CA LEU A 30 -3.70 -2.18 -5.56
C LEU A 30 -5.14 -1.70 -5.34
N ASP A 31 -6.10 -2.18 -6.14
CA ASP A 31 -7.52 -1.84 -5.97
C ASP A 31 -8.10 -2.49 -4.71
N ASP A 32 -7.88 -3.78 -4.52
CA ASP A 32 -8.31 -4.51 -3.33
C ASP A 32 -7.63 -3.97 -2.06
N MET A 33 -6.38 -3.51 -2.16
CA MET A 33 -5.73 -2.80 -1.05
C MET A 33 -6.46 -1.50 -0.69
N LEU A 34 -6.91 -0.71 -1.67
CA LEU A 34 -7.67 0.51 -1.39
C LEU A 34 -9.02 0.18 -0.72
N VAL A 35 -9.68 -0.90 -1.13
CA VAL A 35 -10.91 -1.40 -0.49
C VAL A 35 -10.61 -1.82 0.94
N TRP A 36 -9.55 -2.60 1.15
CA TRP A 36 -9.12 -3.08 2.47
C TRP A 36 -8.87 -1.94 3.46
N TYR A 37 -8.22 -0.87 3.00
CA TYR A 37 -7.98 0.33 3.81
C TYR A 37 -9.20 1.26 3.92
N GLY A 38 -10.31 0.96 3.24
CA GLY A 38 -11.52 1.78 3.21
C GLY A 38 -11.31 3.14 2.54
N LEU A 39 -10.45 3.20 1.53
CA LEU A 39 -10.05 4.42 0.82
C LEU A 39 -10.75 4.60 -0.53
N GLU A 40 -11.27 3.52 -1.13
CA GLU A 40 -11.86 3.53 -2.49
C GLU A 40 -12.91 4.64 -2.69
N GLY A 41 -13.87 4.74 -1.76
CA GLY A 41 -14.94 5.75 -1.79
C GLY A 41 -14.58 7.10 -1.15
N LYS A 42 -13.37 7.26 -0.59
CA LYS A 42 -12.92 8.48 0.11
C LYS A 42 -11.95 9.33 -0.71
N LEU A 43 -11.50 8.81 -1.84
CA LEU A 43 -10.52 9.41 -2.72
C LEU A 43 -11.13 9.56 -4.12
N ASP A 44 -10.85 10.69 -4.76
CA ASP A 44 -11.12 10.81 -6.19
C ASP A 44 -10.16 9.95 -7.04
N GLU A 45 -10.39 9.88 -8.34
CA GLU A 45 -9.60 9.04 -9.24
C GLU A 45 -8.10 9.40 -9.25
N MET A 46 -7.76 10.70 -9.25
CA MET A 46 -6.37 11.14 -9.22
C MET A 46 -5.70 10.84 -7.88
N GLU A 47 -6.44 11.02 -6.78
CA GLU A 47 -5.97 10.68 -5.44
C GLU A 47 -5.75 9.17 -5.29
N ARG A 48 -6.65 8.34 -5.81
CA ARG A 48 -6.47 6.89 -5.88
C ARG A 48 -5.20 6.54 -6.64
N ALA A 49 -4.98 7.11 -7.82
CA ALA A 49 -3.77 6.86 -8.61
C ALA A 49 -2.48 7.20 -7.83
N HIS A 50 -2.47 8.32 -7.09
CA HIS A 50 -1.33 8.69 -6.26
C HIS A 50 -1.10 7.72 -5.09
N ILE A 51 -2.15 7.23 -4.42
CA ILE A 51 -2.00 6.29 -3.31
C ILE A 51 -1.60 4.90 -3.81
N LYS A 52 -2.15 4.45 -4.95
CA LYS A 52 -1.71 3.21 -5.62
C LYS A 52 -0.22 3.22 -5.92
N HIS A 53 0.30 4.35 -6.39
CA HIS A 53 1.75 4.51 -6.64
C HIS A 53 2.59 4.36 -5.37
N GLU A 54 2.13 4.90 -4.24
CA GLU A 54 2.85 4.74 -2.97
C GLU A 54 2.77 3.31 -2.44
N LEU A 55 1.59 2.67 -2.51
CA LEU A 55 1.42 1.26 -2.16
C LEU A 55 2.33 0.36 -2.98
N LYS A 56 2.43 0.61 -4.29
CA LYS A 56 3.36 -0.14 -5.18
C LYS A 56 4.81 -0.04 -4.70
N LYS A 57 5.27 1.16 -4.35
CA LYS A 57 6.64 1.34 -3.82
C LYS A 57 6.84 0.64 -2.47
N MET A 58 5.82 0.61 -1.63
CA MET A 58 5.89 -0.10 -0.35
C MET A 58 6.00 -1.62 -0.58
N ILE A 59 5.23 -2.18 -1.51
CA ILE A 59 5.36 -3.58 -1.93
C ILE A 59 6.77 -3.87 -2.45
N GLU A 60 7.28 -3.04 -3.36
CA GLU A 60 8.65 -3.17 -3.89
C GLU A 60 9.70 -3.15 -2.76
N THR A 61 9.50 -2.29 -1.75
CA THR A 61 10.38 -2.21 -0.59
C THR A 61 10.31 -3.47 0.27
N GLU A 62 9.10 -3.97 0.59
CA GLU A 62 8.92 -5.18 1.39
C GLU A 62 9.47 -6.42 0.67
N LEU A 63 9.25 -6.54 -0.64
CA LEU A 63 9.82 -7.63 -1.45
C LEU A 63 11.35 -7.60 -1.43
N PHE A 64 11.95 -6.42 -1.60
CA PHE A 64 13.40 -6.27 -1.56
C PHE A 64 13.99 -6.59 -0.18
N THR A 65 13.30 -6.22 0.90
CA THR A 65 13.71 -6.62 2.26
C THR A 65 13.67 -8.14 2.44
N VAL A 66 12.62 -8.80 1.96
CA VAL A 66 12.51 -10.27 2.02
C VAL A 66 13.63 -10.96 1.23
N GLU A 67 14.02 -10.44 0.07
CA GLU A 67 15.14 -10.99 -0.72
C GLU A 67 16.50 -10.85 0.00
N LEU A 68 16.73 -9.74 0.70
CA LEU A 68 17.96 -9.53 1.49
C LEU A 68 18.00 -10.40 2.75
N GLU A 69 16.85 -10.67 3.37
CA GLU A 69 16.74 -11.54 4.55
C GLU A 69 16.78 -13.04 4.20
N SER A 70 16.43 -13.40 2.97
CA SER A 70 16.37 -14.79 2.48
C SER A 70 17.67 -15.29 1.83
N GLY A 71 18.78 -14.55 1.97
CA GLY A 71 20.07 -14.93 1.40
C GLY A 71 20.61 -16.25 1.95
N TRP A 72 20.47 -17.33 1.17
CA TRP A 72 21.32 -18.53 1.13
C TRP A 72 21.49 -18.98 -0.32
#